data_AF-A0A8X6NRX7-F1
#
_entry.id   AF-A0A8X6NRX7-F1
#
_cell.length_a   1.000
_cell.length_b   1.000
_cell.length_c   1.000
_cell.angle_alpha   90.00
_cell.angle_beta   90.00
_cell.angle_gamma   90.00
#
_symmetry.space_group_name_H-M   'P 1'
#
loop_
_entity.id
_entity.type
_entity.pdbx_description
1 polymer ?
#
loop_
_entity_poly.entity_id
_entity_poly.type
_entity_poly.pdbx_seq_one_letter_code
_entity_poly.pdbx_strand_id
1 'polypeptide(L)' 'NVVWSKMRGEFDEPFYPCPQCYPQDPRIRAYDHMGKSILMIRDPGHQDRGVYRCTATGQYTDGRLTTLYQVINLM' A
#
# COMPACT_ATOMS: atom_id res chain seq x y z
N ASN A 1 -9.62 10.11 3.54
CA ASN A 1 -9.64 8.64 3.73
C ASN A 1 -8.50 8.05 2.93
N VAL A 2 -7.60 7.27 3.53
CA VAL A 2 -6.46 6.67 2.82
C VAL A 2 -6.51 5.16 2.94
N VAL A 3 -6.26 4.47 1.84
CA VAL A 3 -6.25 3.00 1.76
C VAL A 3 -4.93 2.53 1.19
N TRP A 4 -4.28 1.62 1.91
CA TRP A 4 -3.11 0.90 1.43
C TRP A 4 -3.51 -0.48 0.93
N SER A 5 -2.90 -0.92 -0.17
CA SER A 5 -3.11 -2.25 -0.73
C SER A 5 -1.79 -2.81 -1.26
N LYS A 6 -1.53 -4.09 -1.02
CA LYS A 6 -0.38 -4.79 -1.58
C LYS A 6 -0.81 -5.38 -2.90
N MET A 7 -0.08 -5.08 -3.96
CA MET A 7 -0.38 -5.58 -5.29
C MET A 7 0.14 -7.01 -5.43
N ARG A 8 -0.55 -7.85 -6.21
CA ARG A 8 -0.11 -9.22 -6.51
C ARG A 8 0.82 -9.19 -7.73
N GLY A 9 1.97 -9.83 -7.63
CA GLY A 9 2.97 -9.95 -8.69
C GLY A 9 4.37 -9.49 -8.25
N GLU A 10 5.38 -9.89 -9.01
CA GLU A 10 6.70 -9.29 -8.94
C GLU A 10 6.74 -7.96 -9.71
N PHE A 11 7.83 -7.19 -9.57
CA PHE A 11 8.02 -5.92 -10.29
C PHE A 11 7.86 -6.08 -11.82
N ASP A 12 8.08 -7.28 -12.35
CA ASP A 12 8.09 -7.60 -13.78
C ASP A 12 6.81 -8.26 -14.32
N GLU A 13 5.79 -8.54 -13.49
CA GLU A 13 4.54 -9.17 -13.95
C GLU A 13 3.40 -8.16 -14.16
N PRO A 14 2.46 -8.42 -15.09
CA PRO A 14 1.33 -7.52 -15.36
C PRO A 14 0.49 -7.28 -14.10
N PHE A 15 0.44 -6.00 -13.72
CA PHE A 15 -0.16 -5.49 -12.50
C PHE A 15 -1.67 -5.74 -12.42
N TYR A 16 -2.11 -6.54 -11.44
CA TYR A 16 -3.52 -6.63 -11.08
C TYR A 16 -3.77 -6.01 -9.70
N PRO A 17 -4.61 -4.96 -9.59
CA PRO A 17 -5.05 -4.48 -8.29
C PRO A 17 -5.74 -5.64 -7.58
N CYS A 18 -5.19 -6.04 -6.45
CA CYS A 18 -5.79 -7.08 -5.62
C CYS A 18 -6.50 -6.42 -4.44
N PRO A 19 -7.78 -6.02 -4.59
CA PRO A 19 -8.54 -5.36 -3.53
C PRO A 19 -8.70 -6.24 -2.27
N GLN A 20 -8.44 -7.54 -2.36
CA GLN A 20 -8.55 -8.53 -1.28
C GLN A 20 -7.21 -9.06 -0.77
N CYS A 21 -6.06 -8.58 -1.28
CA CYS A 21 -4.74 -9.08 -0.84
C CYS A 21 -4.28 -8.55 0.52
N TYR A 22 -5.20 -7.95 1.29
CA TYR A 22 -5.00 -7.71 2.72
C TYR A 22 -5.95 -8.58 3.55
N PRO A 23 -5.63 -9.87 3.75
CA PRO A 23 -6.12 -10.58 4.90
C PRO A 23 -5.28 -10.12 6.10
N GLN A 24 -5.83 -9.24 6.95
CA GLN A 24 -5.44 -8.96 8.35
C GLN A 24 -4.01 -9.37 8.78
N ASP A 25 -2.94 -9.03 8.04
CA ASP A 25 -1.58 -9.38 8.49
C ASP A 25 -1.32 -8.53 9.73
N PRO A 26 -1.24 -9.12 10.94
CA PRO A 26 -1.16 -8.35 12.18
C PRO A 26 0.14 -7.55 12.27
N ARG A 27 1.14 -7.90 11.46
CA ARG A 27 2.41 -7.18 11.34
C ARG A 27 2.28 -5.89 10.52
N ILE A 28 1.30 -5.81 9.62
CA ILE A 28 1.15 -4.67 8.72
C ILE A 28 0.05 -3.74 9.21
N ARG A 29 0.41 -2.48 9.43
CA ARG A 29 -0.50 -1.44 9.91
C ARG A 29 -0.36 -0.19 9.05
N ALA A 30 -1.48 0.45 8.76
CA ALA A 30 -1.50 1.78 8.17
C ALA A 30 -2.05 2.77 9.20
N TYR A 31 -1.43 3.94 9.30
CA TYR A 31 -1.92 5.02 10.15
C TYR A 31 -1.55 6.38 9.56
N ASP A 32 -2.34 7.39 9.89
CA ASP A 32 -2.09 8.76 9.45
C ASP A 32 -1.36 9.54 10.55
N HIS A 33 -0.31 10.27 10.15
CA HIS A 33 0.50 11.09 11.05
C HIS A 33 0.98 12.35 10.33
N MET A 34 0.71 13.53 10.91
CA MET A 34 1.11 14.85 10.37
C MET A 34 0.74 15.05 8.88
N GLY A 35 -0.47 14.63 8.48
CA GLY A 35 -0.95 14.76 7.09
C GLY A 35 -0.33 13.77 6.10
N LYS A 36 0.45 12.80 6.57
CA LYS A 36 1.00 11.70 5.78
C LYS A 36 0.35 10.39 6.19
N SER A 37 0.12 9.51 5.23
CA SER A 37 -0.26 8.12 5.53
C SER A 37 1.00 7.26 5.57
N ILE A 38 1.17 6.49 6.63
CA ILE A 38 2.34 5.68 6.90
C ILE A 38 1.94 4.22 6.88
N LEU A 39 2.66 3.43 6.07
CA LEU A 39 2.61 1.98 6.08
C LEU A 39 3.75 1.44 6.95
N MET A 40 3.42 0.66 7.98
CA MET A 40 4.37 0.01 8.87
C MET A 40 4.25 -1.51 8.71
N ILE A 41 5.38 -2.18 8.48
CA ILE A 41 5.48 -3.64 8.42
C ILE A 41 6.43 -4.07 9.54
N ARG A 42 5.93 -4.84 10.53
CA ARG A 42 6.75 -5.41 11.60
C ARG A 42 7.44 -6.69 11.11
N ASP A 43 8.70 -6.88 11.52
CA ASP A 43 9.52 -8.03 11.17
C ASP A 43 9.48 -8.33 9.65
N PRO A 44 9.91 -7.38 8.80
CA PRO A 44 9.82 -7.52 7.35
C PRO A 44 10.68 -8.69 6.86
N GLY A 45 10.09 -9.58 6.08
CA GLY A 45 10.78 -10.73 5.47
C GLY A 45 10.64 -10.73 3.94
N HIS A 46 11.31 -11.66 3.25
CA HIS A 46 11.28 -11.73 1.77
C HIS A 46 9.87 -11.74 1.18
N GLN A 47 8.88 -12.29 1.89
CA GLN A 47 7.47 -12.29 1.49
C GLN A 47 6.85 -10.89 1.41
N ASP A 48 7.40 -9.89 2.12
CA ASP A 48 6.93 -8.51 2.16
C ASP A 48 7.46 -7.66 0.99
N ARG A 49 8.38 -8.21 0.20
CA ARG A 49 8.83 -7.59 -1.06
C ARG A 49 7.63 -7.40 -2.01
N GLY A 50 7.63 -6.29 -2.73
CA GLY A 50 6.65 -6.03 -3.78
C GLY A 50 6.20 -4.57 -3.87
N VAL A 51 5.11 -4.35 -4.60
CA VAL A 51 4.55 -3.01 -4.83
C VAL A 51 3.36 -2.77 -3.92
N TYR A 52 3.42 -1.67 -3.17
CA TYR A 52 2.36 -1.19 -2.30
C TYR A 52 1.71 0.04 -2.92
N ARG A 53 0.38 0.02 -3.03
CA ARG A 53 -0.43 1.11 -3.56
C ARG A 53 -1.11 1.84 -2.41
N CYS A 54 -0.86 3.13 -2.31
CA CYS A 54 -1.58 4.06 -1.43
C CYS A 54 -2.60 4.84 -2.26
N THR A 55 -3.86 4.86 -1.86
CA THR A 55 -4.92 5.63 -2.52
C THR A 55 -5.61 6.53 -1.51
N ALA A 56 -5.53 7.83 -1.72
CA ALA A 56 -6.19 8.83 -0.89
C ALA A 56 -7.44 9.36 -1.58
N THR A 57 -8.56 9.31 -0.87
CA THR A 57 -9.86 9.89 -1.26
C THR A 57 -10.14 11.15 -0.44
N GLY A 58 -10.78 12.14 -1.05
CA GLY A 58 -11.17 13.39 -0.39
C GLY A 58 -10.03 14.40 -0.19
N GLN A 59 -8.91 14.26 -0.92
CA GLN A 59 -7.88 15.31 -1.00
C GLN A 59 -8.34 16.50 -1.85
N TYR A 60 -9.28 16.29 -2.78
CA TYR A 60 -9.81 17.30 -3.67
C TYR A 60 -11.33 17.37 -3.56
N THR A 61 -11.89 18.58 -3.65
CA THR A 61 -13.33 18.84 -3.56
C THR A 61 -14.12 18.33 -4.76
N ASP A 62 -13.45 18.02 -5.86
CA ASP A 62 -14.02 17.47 -7.10
C ASP A 62 -14.08 15.92 -7.10
N GLY A 63 -13.71 15.27 -5.99
CA GLY A 63 -13.74 13.82 -5.87
C GLY A 63 -12.56 13.10 -6.53
N ARG A 64 -11.52 13.83 -6.98
CA ARG A 64 -10.30 13.20 -7.49
C ARG A 64 -9.61 12.34 -6.44
N LEU A 65 -8.96 11.30 -6.93
CA LEU A 65 -8.16 10.37 -6.14
C LEU A 65 -6.68 10.61 -6.43
N THR A 66 -5.86 10.60 -5.39
CA THR A 66 -4.39 10.51 -5.54
C THR A 66 -3.97 9.08 -5.27
N THR A 67 -3.26 8.48 -6.20
CA THR A 67 -2.68 7.14 -6.05
C THR A 67 -1.16 7.21 -6.15
N LEU A 68 -0.48 6.65 -5.16
CA LEU A 68 0.97 6.52 -5.11
C LEU A 68 1.36 5.05 -5.04
N TYR A 69 2.51 4.72 -5.62
CA TYR A 69 3.07 3.38 -5.63
C TYR A 69 4.43 3.42 -4.93
N GLN A 70 4.63 2.51 -3.97
CA GLN A 70 5.89 2.34 -3.27
C GLN A 70 6.40 0.92 -3.51
N VAL A 71 7.61 0.79 -4.04
CA VAL A 71 8.30 -0.49 -4.13
C VAL A 71 9.03 -0.72 -2.81
N ILE A 72 8.80 -1.88 -2.19
CA ILE A 72 9.56 -2.34 -1.03
C ILE A 72 10.48 -3.45 -1.52
N ASN A 73 11.78 -3.21 -1.36
CA ASN A 73 12.82 -4.20 -1.59
C ASN A 73 13.54 -4.47 -0.27
N LEU A 74 13.74 -5.73 0.06
CA LEU A 74 14.42 -6.16 1.29
C LEU A 74 15.69 -6.90 0.83
N MET A 75 16.84 -6.38 1.25
CA MET A 75 18.16 -6.96 0.99
C MET A 75 18.44 -8.11 1.94
#